data_AF-A0A926DYU7-F1
#
_entry.id   AF-A0A926DYU7-F1
#
_cell.length_a   1.000
_cell.length_b   1.000
_cell.length_c   1.000
_cell.angle_alpha   90.00
_cell.angle_beta   90.00
_cell.angle_gamma   90.00
#
_symmetry.space_group_name_H-M   'P 1'
#
loop_
_entity.id
_entity.type
_entity.pdbx_description
1 polymer ?
#
loop_
_entity_poly.entity_id
_entity_poly.type
_entity_poly.pdbx_seq_one_letter_code
_entity_poly.pdbx_strand_id
1 'polypeptide(L)'
;MRYCERCGNSVGEDAGYCSKCGARLRSGAEWGDGPMYRPVQPQFVKPPAGTNPAPMVLGIIGVIFAVLLPMIAYPCLIIGLVLANNDIRNGQISTAGRTVNIVGLCIAVCNSILGACMNLVRY
;
A
#
# COMPACT_ATOMS: atom_id res chain seq x y z
N MET A 1 -3.94 -1.96 -36.43
CA MET A 1 -3.07 -2.54 -35.36
C MET A 1 -2.18 -1.44 -34.80
N ARG A 2 -1.93 -1.41 -33.48
CA ARG A 2 -1.13 -0.34 -32.85
C ARG A 2 0.01 -0.90 -32.00
N TYR A 3 1.03 -0.11 -31.73
CA TYR A 3 2.15 -0.51 -30.88
C TYR A 3 2.00 0.10 -29.48
N CYS A 4 2.33 -0.67 -28.45
CA CYS A 4 2.34 -0.17 -27.09
C CYS A 4 3.48 0.83 -26.90
N GLU A 5 3.16 2.07 -26.51
CA GLU A 5 4.14 3.14 -26.25
C GLU A 5 5.11 2.82 -25.11
N ARG A 6 4.78 1.85 -24.25
CA ARG A 6 5.63 1.46 -23.12
C ARG A 6 6.63 0.35 -23.47
N CYS A 7 6.25 -0.63 -24.29
CA CYS A 7 7.08 -1.83 -24.51
C CYS A 7 7.31 -2.20 -25.98
N GLY A 8 6.73 -1.44 -26.92
CA GLY A 8 6.86 -1.68 -28.35
C GLY A 8 6.13 -2.93 -28.89
N ASN A 9 5.32 -3.62 -28.06
CA ASN A 9 4.58 -4.80 -28.53
C ASN A 9 3.40 -4.40 -29.42
N SER A 10 3.14 -5.18 -30.47
CA SER A 10 1.94 -5.04 -31.30
C SER A 10 0.70 -5.48 -30.51
N VAL A 11 -0.30 -4.61 -30.46
CA VAL A 11 -1.56 -4.80 -29.74
C VAL A 11 -2.73 -4.45 -30.66
N GLY A 12 -3.88 -5.08 -30.42
CA GLY A 12 -5.12 -4.77 -31.15
C GLY A 12 -5.51 -3.30 -31.00
N GLU A 13 -6.18 -2.74 -32.01
CA GLU A 13 -6.65 -1.34 -31.96
C GLU A 13 -7.64 -1.11 -30.81
N ASP A 14 -8.48 -2.10 -30.52
CA ASP A 14 -9.48 -2.05 -29.45
C ASP A 14 -8.98 -2.62 -28.10
N ALA A 15 -7.71 -3.03 -28.02
CA ALA A 15 -7.17 -3.59 -26.79
C ALA A 15 -7.09 -2.49 -25.72
N GLY A 16 -7.84 -2.60 -24.61
CA GLY A 16 -7.78 -1.63 -23.50
C GLY A 16 -6.48 -1.70 -22.68
N TYR A 17 -5.72 -2.79 -22.81
CA TYR A 17 -4.45 -3.02 -22.12
C TYR A 17 -3.49 -3.84 -22.98
N CYS A 18 -2.19 -3.67 -22.74
CA CYS A 18 -1.15 -4.44 -23.40
C CYS A 18 -1.01 -5.81 -22.74
N SER A 19 -1.14 -6.89 -23.51
CA SER A 19 -0.98 -8.27 -23.05
C SER A 19 0.44 -8.62 -22.61
N LYS A 20 1.46 -7.89 -23.06
CA LYS A 20 2.87 -8.16 -22.73
C LYS A 20 3.36 -7.42 -21.49
N CYS A 21 2.99 -6.15 -21.32
CA CYS A 21 3.52 -5.31 -20.24
C CYS A 21 2.46 -4.77 -19.27
N GLY A 22 1.17 -5.04 -19.50
CA GLY A 22 0.08 -4.60 -18.64
C GLY A 22 -0.24 -3.10 -18.71
N ALA A 23 0.43 -2.32 -19.56
CA ALA A 23 0.14 -0.90 -19.73
C ALA A 23 -1.28 -0.70 -20.26
N ARG A 24 -2.04 0.21 -19.65
CA ARG A 24 -3.33 0.66 -20.20
C ARG A 24 -3.10 1.41 -21.50
N LEU A 25 -3.82 1.02 -22.53
CA LEU A 25 -3.78 1.67 -23.83
C LEU A 25 -4.97 2.62 -23.89
N ARG A 26 -4.75 3.87 -24.27
CA ARG A 26 -5.81 4.87 -24.43
C ARG A 26 -6.73 4.37 -25.56
N SER A 27 -7.86 3.75 -25.24
CA SER A 27 -8.85 3.32 -26.23
C SER A 27 -9.54 4.59 -26.75
N GLY A 28 -9.33 4.90 -28.03
CA GLY A 28 -9.92 6.07 -28.70
C GLY A 28 -11.40 5.87 -29.04
N ALA A 29 -12.21 5.50 -28.05
CA ALA A 29 -13.66 5.49 -28.16
C ALA A 29 -14.20 6.61 -27.27
N GLU A 30 -14.18 7.83 -27.79
CA GLU A 30 -14.97 8.93 -27.27
C GLU A 30 -16.17 9.17 -28.20
N TRP A 31 -17.35 8.95 -27.60
CA TRP A 31 -18.68 9.48 -27.95
C TRP A 31 -19.49 8.79 -29.06
N GLY A 32 -20.26 7.77 -28.63
CA GLY A 32 -21.63 7.62 -29.09
C GLY A 32 -22.57 8.23 -28.04
N ASP A 33 -23.53 9.03 -28.49
CA ASP A 33 -24.55 9.68 -27.68
C ASP A 33 -25.43 8.66 -26.95
N GLY A 34 -25.12 8.40 -25.69
CA GLY A 34 -25.95 7.65 -24.76
C GLY A 34 -25.64 8.09 -23.33
N PRO A 35 -26.61 8.12 -22.41
CA PRO A 35 -26.33 8.46 -21.03
C PRO A 35 -25.32 7.44 -20.49
N MET A 36 -24.11 7.94 -20.20
CA MET A 36 -23.06 7.21 -19.50
C MET A 36 -23.62 6.59 -18.22
N TYR A 37 -24.00 5.31 -18.25
CA TYR A 37 -24.05 4.51 -17.04
C TYR A 37 -22.60 4.21 -16.67
N ARG A 38 -21.94 5.20 -16.03
CA ARG A 38 -20.72 4.95 -15.28
C ARG A 38 -21.15 4.09 -14.10
N PRO A 39 -20.66 2.84 -13.93
CA PRO A 39 -20.89 2.14 -12.68
C PRO A 39 -20.31 3.05 -11.60
N VAL A 40 -21.21 3.62 -10.79
CA VAL A 40 -20.84 4.45 -9.64
C VAL A 40 -20.14 3.47 -8.72
N GLN A 41 -18.81 3.44 -8.80
CA GLN A 41 -18.01 2.84 -7.74
C GLN A 41 -18.48 3.52 -6.47
N PRO A 42 -18.94 2.78 -5.45
CA PRO A 42 -19.31 3.38 -4.19
C PRO A 42 -18.10 4.18 -3.74
N GLN A 43 -18.20 5.51 -3.86
CA GLN A 43 -17.21 6.41 -3.32
C GLN A 43 -17.32 6.16 -1.83
N PHE A 44 -16.33 5.46 -1.27
CA PHE A 44 -16.09 5.51 0.16
C PHE A 44 -15.76 6.97 0.44
N VAL A 45 -16.80 7.78 0.62
CA VAL A 45 -16.70 9.14 1.10
C VAL A 45 -16.05 8.95 2.46
N LYS A 46 -14.74 9.25 2.53
CA LYS A 46 -14.01 9.26 3.78
C LYS A 46 -14.87 10.09 4.72
N PRO A 47 -15.47 9.49 5.77
CA PRO A 47 -16.29 10.26 6.68
C PRO A 47 -15.45 11.45 7.15
N PRO A 48 -16.06 12.65 7.33
CA PRO A 48 -15.34 13.82 7.80
C PRO A 48 -14.47 13.37 8.96
N ALA A 49 -13.17 13.67 8.87
CA ALA A 49 -12.15 13.15 9.76
C ALA A 49 -12.41 13.64 11.19
N GLY A 50 -13.35 13.00 11.88
CA GLY A 50 -13.44 13.04 13.31
C GLY A 50 -12.16 12.42 13.82
N THR A 51 -11.46 13.16 14.69
CA THR A 51 -10.35 12.65 15.48
C THR A 51 -10.87 11.56 16.40
N ASN A 52 -11.10 10.37 15.83
CA ASN A 52 -11.36 9.16 16.57
C ASN A 52 -9.99 8.64 16.99
N PRO A 53 -9.61 8.72 18.28
CA PRO A 53 -8.33 8.20 18.73
C PRO A 53 -8.27 6.66 18.65
N ALA A 54 -9.43 6.00 18.51
CA ALA A 54 -9.57 4.55 18.47
C ALA A 54 -8.59 3.82 17.50
N PRO A 55 -8.46 4.19 16.21
CA PRO A 55 -7.48 3.58 15.31
C PRO A 55 -6.01 3.82 15.72
N MET A 56 -5.71 4.96 16.33
CA MET A 56 -4.36 5.26 16.84
C MET A 56 -4.02 4.36 18.04
N VAL A 57 -4.97 4.23 18.97
CA VAL A 57 -4.83 3.38 20.17
C VAL A 57 -4.71 1.90 19.79
N LEU A 58 -5.53 1.42 18.84
CA LEU A 58 -5.46 0.03 18.38
C LEU A 58 -4.12 -0.28 17.69
N GLY A 59 -3.59 0.68 16.92
CA GLY A 59 -2.27 0.58 16.32
C GLY A 59 -1.15 0.48 17.36
N ILE A 60 -1.18 1.34 18.38
CA ILE A 60 -0.17 1.35 19.46
C ILE A 60 -0.22 0.05 20.28
N ILE A 61 -1.42 -0.40 20.67
CA ILE A 61 -1.59 -1.66 21.42
C ILE A 61 -1.07 -2.85 20.61
N GLY A 62 -1.37 -2.90 19.30
CA GLY A 62 -0.85 -3.94 18.40
C GLY A 62 0.69 -3.95 18.33
N VAL A 63 1.32 -2.78 18.26
CA VAL A 63 2.79 -2.65 18.26
C VAL A 63 3.38 -3.08 19.60
N ILE A 64 2.77 -2.73 20.74
CA ILE A 64 3.25 -3.12 22.07
C ILE A 64 3.20 -4.65 22.25
N PHE A 65 2.09 -5.30 21.88
CA PHE A 65 1.98 -6.77 21.93
C PHE A 65 2.95 -7.46 20.95
N ALA A 66 3.22 -6.84 19.80
CA ALA A 66 4.22 -7.33 18.85
C ALA A 66 5.65 -7.20 19.37
N VAL A 67 5.98 -6.13 20.12
CA VAL A 67 7.31 -5.91 20.73
C VAL A 67 7.56 -6.87 21.90
N LEU A 68 6.52 -7.25 22.64
CA LEU A 68 6.62 -8.27 23.70
C LEU A 68 6.79 -9.70 23.15
N LEU A 69 6.39 -9.95 21.88
CA LEU A 69 6.55 -11.22 21.16
C LEU A 69 7.32 -10.99 19.83
N PRO A 70 8.61 -10.61 19.89
CA PRO A 70 9.37 -10.12 18.73
C PRO A 70 9.50 -11.14 17.58
N MET A 71 9.14 -12.40 17.78
CA MET A 71 9.10 -13.43 16.73
C MET A 71 8.06 -13.18 15.62
N ILE A 72 6.91 -12.58 15.94
CA ILE A 72 5.80 -12.41 14.96
C ILE A 72 5.82 -11.00 14.34
N ALA A 73 6.42 -10.02 15.01
CA ALA A 73 6.47 -8.64 14.57
C ALA A 73 7.25 -8.45 13.26
N TYR A 74 8.41 -9.10 13.13
CA TYR A 74 9.28 -8.99 11.95
C TYR A 74 8.61 -9.42 10.64
N PRO A 75 8.01 -10.62 10.52
CA PRO A 75 7.36 -11.03 9.27
C PRO A 75 6.16 -10.13 8.91
N CYS A 76 5.41 -9.65 9.91
CA CYS A 76 4.26 -8.77 9.68
C CYS A 76 4.69 -7.39 9.14
N LEU A 77 5.80 -6.84 9.67
CA LEU A 77 6.41 -5.60 9.18
C LEU A 77 6.91 -5.73 7.74
N ILE A 78 7.54 -6.87 7.40
CA ILE A 78 8.03 -7.16 6.06
C ILE A 78 6.86 -7.24 5.06
N ILE A 79 5.79 -7.97 5.39
CA ILE A 79 4.59 -8.09 4.54
C ILE A 79 3.93 -6.72 4.34
N GLY A 80 3.77 -5.94 5.42
CA GLY A 80 3.18 -4.60 5.35
C GLY A 80 4.01 -3.63 4.51
N LEU A 81 5.34 -3.74 4.54
CA LEU A 81 6.24 -2.92 3.72
C LEU A 81 6.18 -3.32 2.24
N VAL A 82 6.11 -4.62 1.95
CA VAL A 82 6.00 -5.13 0.57
C VAL A 82 4.68 -4.72 -0.06
N LEU A 83 3.56 -4.83 0.66
CA LEU A 83 2.25 -4.40 0.19
C LEU A 83 2.21 -2.88 -0.04
N ALA A 84 2.76 -2.09 0.88
CA ALA A 84 2.88 -0.65 0.71
C ALA A 84 3.73 -0.29 -0.53
N ASN A 85 4.85 -0.97 -0.76
CA ASN A 85 5.69 -0.76 -1.93
C ASN A 85 5.02 -1.19 -3.24
N ASN A 86 4.18 -2.23 -3.20
CA ASN A 86 3.39 -2.66 -4.36
C ASN A 86 2.33 -1.61 -4.72
N ASP A 87 1.64 -1.03 -3.75
CA ASP A 87 0.65 0.03 -3.97
C ASP A 87 1.28 1.31 -4.54
N ILE A 88 2.50 1.66 -4.10
CA ILE A 88 3.26 2.79 -4.66
C ILE A 88 3.60 2.56 -6.13
N ARG A 89 3.98 1.34 -6.53
CA ARG A 89 4.22 1.01 -7.95
C ARG A 89 2.95 1.11 -8.78
N ASN A 90 1.79 0.86 -8.19
CA ASN A 90 0.49 0.99 -8.83
C ASN A 90 -0.06 2.43 -8.84
N GLY A 91 0.70 3.40 -8.33
CA GLY A 91 0.33 4.82 -8.33
C GLY A 91 -0.68 5.22 -7.25
N GLN A 92 -0.97 4.35 -6.28
CA GLN A 92 -1.88 4.64 -5.17
C GLN A 92 -1.06 5.04 -3.93
N ILE A 93 -1.09 6.33 -3.60
CA ILE A 93 -0.35 6.87 -2.44
C ILE A 93 -1.24 6.73 -1.19
N SER A 94 -1.18 5.58 -0.53
CA SER A 94 -1.80 5.40 0.80
C SER A 94 -0.84 5.87 1.89
N THR A 95 -0.79 7.18 2.11
CA THR A 95 0.17 7.86 3.00
C THR A 95 0.05 7.43 4.47
N ALA A 96 -1.14 7.01 4.92
CA ALA A 96 -1.37 6.67 6.32
C ALA A 96 -0.70 5.36 6.74
N GLY A 97 -0.77 4.30 5.91
CA GLY A 97 -0.20 2.98 6.23
C GLY A 97 1.32 2.95 6.21
N ARG A 98 1.94 3.79 5.38
CA ARG A 98 3.39 3.84 5.22
C ARG A 98 4.08 4.49 6.43
N THR A 99 3.50 5.57 6.96
CA THR A 99 4.07 6.30 8.10
C THR A 99 4.05 5.46 9.38
N VAL A 100 2.95 4.78 9.68
CA VAL A 100 2.85 3.96 10.91
C VAL A 100 3.79 2.76 10.89
N ASN A 101 4.06 2.18 9.72
CA ASN A 101 4.95 1.03 9.58
C ASN A 101 6.43 1.43 9.76
N ILE A 102 6.81 2.60 9.24
CA ILE A 102 8.16 3.17 9.44
C ILE A 102 8.38 3.54 10.92
N VAL A 103 7.42 4.21 11.54
CA VAL A 103 7.50 4.60 12.98
C VAL A 103 7.56 3.35 13.86
N GLY A 104 6.75 2.34 13.58
CA GLY A 104 6.78 1.06 14.29
C GLY A 104 8.13 0.34 14.17
N LEU A 105 8.73 0.34 12.97
CA LEU A 105 10.07 -0.23 12.75
C LEU A 105 11.14 0.50 13.57
N CYS A 106 11.15 1.84 13.58
CA CYS A 106 12.12 2.61 14.35
C CYS A 106 12.04 2.33 15.85
N ILE A 107 10.82 2.31 16.41
CA ILE A 107 10.61 2.04 17.84
C ILE A 107 11.02 0.60 18.20
N ALA A 108 10.66 -0.37 17.36
CA ALA A 108 11.02 -1.78 17.56
C ALA A 108 12.54 -1.99 17.54
N VAL A 109 13.25 -1.36 16.59
CA VAL A 109 14.72 -1.43 16.50
C VAL A 109 15.37 -0.82 17.74
N CYS A 110 14.93 0.37 18.18
CA CYS A 110 15.47 1.00 19.40
C CYS A 110 15.28 0.11 20.64
N ASN A 111 14.09 -0.46 20.83
CA ASN A 111 13.81 -1.36 21.97
C ASN A 111 14.59 -2.67 21.91
N SER A 112 14.78 -3.24 20.71
CA SER A 112 15.58 -4.45 20.55
C SER A 112 17.06 -4.22 20.84
N ILE A 113 17.60 -3.06 20.44
CA ILE A 113 19.00 -2.69 20.73
C ILE A 113 19.18 -2.46 22.22
N LEU A 114 18.28 -1.72 22.88
CA LEU A 114 18.35 -1.51 24.33
C LEU A 114 18.24 -2.83 25.11
N GLY A 115 17.34 -3.72 24.72
CA GLY A 115 17.22 -5.05 25.33
C GLY A 115 18.48 -5.91 25.14
N ALA A 116 19.08 -5.90 23.94
CA ALA A 116 20.33 -6.60 23.68
C ALA A 116 21.50 -6.00 24.48
N CYS A 117 21.61 -4.68 24.55
CA CYS A 117 22.63 -3.98 25.35
C CYS A 117 22.47 -4.26 26.84
N MET A 118 21.27 -4.23 27.40
CA MET A 118 21.04 -4.55 28.82
C MET A 118 21.32 -6.02 29.13
N ASN A 119 21.04 -6.93 28.20
CA ASN A 119 21.38 -8.35 28.34
C ASN A 119 22.90 -8.59 28.29
N LEU A 120 23.61 -7.90 27.39
CA LEU A 120 25.07 -7.97 27.27
C LEU A 120 25.81 -7.31 28.44
N VAL A 121 25.23 -6.29 29.09
CA VAL A 121 25.80 -5.65 30.30
C VAL A 121 25.55 -6.47 31.57
N ARG A 122 24.59 -7.41 31.53
CA ARG A 122 24.24 -8.31 32.64
C ARG A 122 25.01 -9.64 32.64
N TYR A 123 25.81 -9.90 31.62
CA TYR A 123 26.68 -11.08 31.47
C TYR A 123 28.15 -10.68 31.64
#